data_AF-A0A523RRE2-F1
#
_entry.id   AF-A0A523RRE2-F1
#
_cell.length_a   1.000
_cell.length_b   1.000
_cell.length_c   1.000
_cell.angle_alpha   90.00
_cell.angle_beta   90.00
_cell.angle_gamma   90.00
#
_symmetry.space_group_name_H-M   'P 1'
#
loop_
_entity.id
_entity.type
_entity.pdbx_description
1 polymer ?
#
loop_
_entity_poly.entity_id
_entity_poly.type
_entity_poly.pdbx_seq_one_letter_code
_entity_poly.pdbx_strand_id
1 'polypeptide(L)' 'KVTRIAYGVPIGGSLEFADEVTLTQALMGRQEIK' A
#
# COMPACT_ATOMS: atom_id res chain seq x y z
N LYS A 1 2.04 12.75 19.37
CA LYS A 1 2.19 11.38 18.83
C LYS A 1 2.72 11.51 17.41
N VAL A 2 3.85 10.89 17.09
CA VAL A 2 4.46 10.95 15.75
C VAL A 2 3.93 9.78 14.92
N THR A 3 3.56 10.02 13.66
CA THR A 3 3.08 9.00 12.71
C THR A 3 3.78 9.15 11.36
N ARG A 4 3.70 8.11 10.52
CA ARG A 4 4.27 8.07 9.17
C ARG A 4 3.17 7.84 8.14
N ILE A 5 3.31 8.47 6.97
CA ILE A 5 2.38 8.29 5.84
C ILE A 5 2.41 6.83 5.39
N ALA A 6 1.25 6.31 4.99
CA ALA A 6 1.14 4.95 4.47
C ALA A 6 1.89 4.80 3.15
N TYR A 7 2.56 3.66 2.99
CA TYR A 7 3.14 3.22 1.73
C TYR A 7 2.24 2.14 1.15
N GLY A 8 1.92 2.25 -0.13
CA GLY A 8 1.09 1.27 -0.82
C GLY A 8 0.72 1.70 -2.23
N VAL A 9 -0.21 0.97 -2.84
CA VAL A 9 -0.63 1.19 -4.21
C VAL A 9 -1.40 2.52 -4.34
N PRO A 10 -1.06 3.39 -5.30
CA PRO A 10 -1.77 4.66 -5.50
C PRO A 10 -3.19 4.45 -6.04
N ILE A 11 -4.07 5.41 -5.78
CA ILE A 11 -5.41 5.43 -6.36
C ILE A 11 -5.29 5.55 -7.89
N GLY A 12 -6.02 4.67 -8.60
CA GLY A 12 -5.98 4.61 -10.07
C GLY A 12 -4.80 3.84 -10.64
N GLY A 13 -3.91 3.29 -9.81
CA GLY A 13 -2.88 2.34 -10.24
C GLY A 13 -3.44 0.92 -10.37
N SER A 14 -2.95 0.17 -11.36
CA SER A 14 -3.24 -1.26 -11.51
C SER A 14 -2.14 -2.10 -10.87
N LEU A 15 -2.50 -3.25 -10.29
CA LEU A 15 -1.54 -4.12 -9.59
C LEU A 15 -0.47 -4.70 -10.54
N GLU A 16 -0.82 -4.88 -11.81
CA GLU A 16 0.04 -5.44 -12.85
C GLU A 16 1.21 -4.53 -13.20
N PHE A 17 1.13 -3.24 -12.83
CA PHE A 17 2.18 -2.24 -13.06
C PHE A 17 2.81 -1.73 -11.77
N ALA A 18 2.38 -2.24 -10.61
CA ALA A 18 2.98 -1.91 -9.33
C ALA A 18 4.28 -2.71 -9.14
N ASP A 19 5.30 -2.07 -8.58
CA ASP A 19 6.54 -2.76 -8.25
C ASP A 19 6.37 -3.69 -7.03
N GLU A 20 7.23 -4.70 -6.93
CA GLU A 20 7.18 -5.72 -5.87
C GLU A 20 7.29 -5.13 -4.47
N VAL A 21 8.06 -4.05 -4.30
CA VAL A 21 8.24 -3.40 -3.00
C VAL A 21 6.95 -2.69 -2.57
N THR A 22 6.30 -1.98 -3.49
CA THR A 22 4.98 -1.36 -3.26
C THR A 22 3.93 -2.40 -2.90
N LEU A 23 3.86 -3.51 -3.62
CA LEU A 23 2.93 -4.59 -3.34
C LEU A 23 3.18 -5.21 -1.95
N THR A 24 4.45 -5.47 -1.62
CA THR A 24 4.84 -6.03 -0.33
C THR A 24 4.41 -5.11 0.82
N GLN A 25 4.70 -3.80 0.71
CA GLN A 25 4.33 -2.83 1.73
C GLN A 25 2.81 -2.64 1.86
N ALA A 26 2.09 -2.63 0.73
CA ALA A 26 0.63 -2.53 0.73
C ALA A 26 -0.02 -3.74 1.42
N LEU A 27 0.52 -4.94 1.19
CA LEU A 27 0.03 -6.17 1.82
C LEU A 27 0.33 -6.21 3.31
N MET A 28 1.55 -5.86 3.72
CA MET A 28 1.93 -5.81 5.13
C MET A 28 1.14 -4.74 5.91
N GLY A 29 0.83 -3.62 5.27
CA GLY A 29 0.07 -2.50 5.84
C GLY A 29 -1.45 -2.57 5.62
N ARG A 30 -1.98 -3.68 5.08
CA ARG A 30 -3.41 -3.79 4.72
C ARG A 30 -4.30 -3.63 5.95
N GLN A 31 -5.30 -2.77 5.83
CA GLN A 31 -6.32 -2.58 6.86
C GLN A 31 -7.57 -3.38 6.52
N GLU A 32 -8.18 -3.98 7.54
CA GLU A 32 -9.47 -4.65 7.39
C GLU A 32 -10.58 -3.62 7.22
N ILE A 33 -11.48 -3.87 6.28
CA ILE A 33 -12.66 -3.03 6.06
C ILE A 33 -13.70 -3.43 7.12
N LYS A 34 -14.23 -2.45 7.84
CA LYS A 34 -15.34 -2.64 8.78
C LYS A 34 -16.68 -2.73 8.08
#